data_AF-A0A2N8MIS5-F1
#
_entry.id   AF-A0A2N8MIS5-F1
#
_cell.length_a   1.000
_cell.length_b   1.000
_cell.length_c   1.000
_cell.angle_alpha   90.00
_cell.angle_beta   90.00
_cell.angle_gamma   90.00
#
_symmetry.space_group_name_H-M   'P 1'
#
loop_
_entity.id
_entity.type
_entity.pdbx_description
1 polymer ?
#
loop_
_entity_poly.entity_id
_entity_poly.type
_entity_poly.pdbx_seq_one_letter_code
_entity_poly.pdbx_strand_id
1 'polypeptide(L)'
;MLKHTIAACLTAAGLIALAPAASAQTPITLSPEESQQLCAEWLPKLTERTTKLTDRINGGPEIRGSVANLKARAEDQRKKNHNDTADRLQKRADKRSGRLPELTAAKQKLDAFAGAHCKAGK
;
A
#
# COMPACT_ATOMS: atom_id res chain seq x y z
N MET A 1 -29.55 56.40 25.46
CA MET A 1 -28.49 57.32 24.98
C MET A 1 -27.13 56.77 25.36
N LEU A 2 -26.36 56.27 24.38
CA LEU A 2 -24.89 56.20 24.31
C LEU A 2 -24.54 55.35 23.07
N LYS A 3 -24.52 55.97 21.90
CA LYS A 3 -23.31 56.31 21.14
C LYS A 3 -22.48 55.07 20.76
N HIS A 4 -22.71 54.66 19.51
CA HIS A 4 -21.91 53.72 18.75
C HIS A 4 -20.50 54.31 18.54
N THR A 5 -19.48 53.49 18.74
CA THR A 5 -18.17 53.69 18.10
C THR A 5 -17.71 52.36 17.55
N ILE A 6 -17.83 52.25 16.24
CA ILE A 6 -17.35 51.15 15.40
C ILE A 6 -15.84 51.32 15.30
N ALA A 7 -15.07 50.37 15.85
CA ALA A 7 -13.67 50.19 15.50
C ALA A 7 -13.59 48.98 14.56
N ALA A 8 -13.61 49.26 13.27
CA ALA A 8 -13.40 48.27 12.22
C ALA A 8 -11.95 47.81 12.23
N CYS A 9 -11.70 46.59 12.71
CA CYS A 9 -10.45 45.89 12.48
C CYS A 9 -10.66 44.91 11.33
N LEU A 10 -10.44 45.38 10.10
CA LEU A 10 -10.24 44.54 8.93
C LEU A 10 -8.90 43.83 9.09
N THR A 11 -8.88 42.50 9.13
CA THR A 11 -8.00 41.68 8.26
C THR A 11 -8.31 40.19 8.40
N ALA A 12 -8.64 39.60 7.24
CA ALA A 12 -8.41 38.23 6.82
C ALA A 12 -9.14 37.10 7.58
N ALA A 13 -10.31 36.76 7.05
CA ALA A 13 -10.80 35.38 7.03
C ALA A 13 -9.77 34.49 6.31
N GLY A 14 -8.85 33.89 7.07
CA GLY A 14 -8.00 32.81 6.60
C GLY A 14 -8.81 31.52 6.55
N LEU A 15 -9.35 31.22 5.37
CA LEU A 15 -9.73 29.85 5.00
C LEU A 15 -8.53 28.94 5.29
N ILE A 16 -8.63 28.10 6.33
CA ILE A 16 -7.69 27.01 6.53
C ILE A 16 -8.01 25.97 5.45
N ALA A 17 -7.43 26.16 4.27
CA ALA A 17 -7.31 25.10 3.29
C ALA A 17 -6.39 24.02 3.92
N LEU A 18 -6.96 22.89 4.34
CA LEU A 18 -6.20 21.66 4.54
C LEU A 18 -5.71 21.18 3.16
N ALA A 19 -4.68 21.82 2.62
CA ALA A 19 -3.92 21.25 1.54
C ALA A 19 -3.15 20.04 2.09
N PRO A 20 -3.13 18.89 1.38
CA PRO A 20 -2.24 17.80 1.77
C PRO A 20 -0.81 18.33 1.66
N ALA A 21 -0.11 18.42 2.78
CA ALA A 21 1.32 18.67 2.79
C ALA A 21 2.00 17.48 2.09
N ALA A 22 2.24 17.60 0.79
CA ALA A 22 3.20 16.77 0.11
C ALA A 22 4.56 17.12 0.72
N SER A 23 5.05 16.29 1.65
CA SER A 23 6.39 16.45 2.22
C SER A 23 7.38 16.51 1.07
N ALA A 24 8.06 17.64 0.87
CA ALA A 24 9.15 17.73 -0.10
C ALA A 24 10.21 16.69 0.29
N GLN A 25 10.36 15.63 -0.52
CA GLN A 25 11.35 14.60 -0.26
C GLN A 25 12.71 15.14 -0.71
N THR A 26 13.57 15.48 0.24
CA THR A 26 14.97 15.79 -0.08
C THR A 26 15.65 14.52 -0.60
N PRO A 27 16.47 14.60 -1.68
CA PRO A 27 17.23 13.45 -2.15
C PRO A 27 18.09 12.87 -1.02
N ILE A 28 17.99 11.55 -0.80
CA ILE A 28 18.86 10.82 0.11
C ILE A 28 19.97 10.21 -0.73
N THR A 29 21.22 10.55 -0.44
CA THR A 29 22.39 9.90 -1.02
C THR A 29 22.83 8.79 -0.08
N LEU A 30 22.91 7.56 -0.61
CA LEU A 30 23.42 6.40 0.13
C LEU A 30 24.95 6.35 0.05
N SER A 31 25.60 5.86 1.11
CA SER A 31 27.01 5.47 1.03
C SER A 31 27.20 4.28 0.08
N PRO A 32 28.44 3.99 -0.37
CA PRO A 32 28.73 2.78 -1.12
C PRO A 32 28.31 1.50 -0.40
N GLU A 33 28.56 1.41 0.91
CA GLU A 33 28.19 0.26 1.75
C GLU A 33 26.67 0.12 1.88
N GLU A 34 25.96 1.22 2.12
CA GLU A 34 24.49 1.23 2.19
C GLU A 34 23.86 0.83 0.85
N SER A 35 24.44 1.31 -0.26
CA SER A 35 24.01 0.94 -1.61
C SER A 35 24.23 -0.55 -1.87
N GLN A 36 25.37 -1.09 -1.43
CA GLN A 36 25.68 -2.51 -1.55
C GLN A 36 24.72 -3.37 -0.71
N GLN A 37 24.42 -2.96 0.53
CA GLN A 37 23.46 -3.67 1.38
C GLN A 37 22.05 -3.63 0.77
N LEU A 38 21.62 -2.48 0.25
CA LEU A 38 20.33 -2.35 -0.42
C LEU A 38 20.21 -3.32 -1.60
N CYS A 39 21.21 -3.35 -2.48
CA CYS A 39 21.21 -4.20 -3.65
C CYS A 39 21.38 -5.70 -3.33
N ALA A 40 22.25 -6.06 -2.39
CA ALA A 40 22.58 -7.46 -2.11
C ALA A 40 21.58 -8.14 -1.15
N GLU A 41 21.00 -7.39 -0.20
CA GLU A 41 20.15 -7.99 0.84
C GLU A 41 18.69 -7.59 0.70
N TRP A 42 18.41 -6.29 0.62
CA TRP A 42 17.04 -5.79 0.76
C TRP A 42 16.23 -5.95 -0.51
N LEU A 43 16.83 -5.62 -1.66
CA LEU A 43 16.15 -5.70 -2.94
C LEU A 43 15.70 -7.15 -3.27
N PRO A 44 16.53 -8.20 -3.11
CA PRO A 44 16.08 -9.58 -3.27
C PRO A 44 14.94 -9.95 -2.30
N LYS A 45 15.04 -9.57 -1.02
CA LYS A 45 14.00 -9.84 -0.01
C LYS A 45 12.66 -9.20 -0.37
N LEU A 46 12.68 -7.95 -0.86
CA LEU A 46 11.46 -7.24 -1.26
C LEU A 46 10.84 -7.83 -2.52
N THR A 47 11.67 -8.21 -3.50
CA THR A 47 11.22 -8.89 -4.72
C THR A 47 10.58 -10.23 -4.39
N GLU A 48 11.26 -11.07 -3.59
CA GLU A 48 10.74 -12.36 -3.16
C GLU A 48 9.42 -12.22 -2.38
N ARG A 49 9.34 -11.24 -1.47
CA ARG A 49 8.12 -10.97 -0.71
C ARG A 49 6.96 -10.59 -1.62
N THR A 50 7.22 -9.76 -2.63
CA THR A 50 6.19 -9.35 -3.59
C THR A 50 5.69 -10.55 -4.40
N THR A 51 6.60 -11.38 -4.91
CA THR A 51 6.26 -12.63 -5.61
C THR A 51 5.43 -13.57 -4.73
N LYS A 52 5.90 -13.87 -3.50
CA LYS A 52 5.17 -14.74 -2.56
C LYS A 52 3.77 -14.23 -2.23
N LEU A 53 3.57 -12.91 -2.16
CA LEU A 53 2.25 -12.32 -1.92
C LEU A 53 1.34 -12.47 -3.15
N THR A 54 1.86 -12.18 -4.34
CA THR A 54 1.15 -12.37 -5.60
C THR A 54 0.73 -13.83 -5.78
N ASP A 55 1.66 -14.77 -5.60
CA ASP A 55 1.40 -16.21 -5.72
C ASP A 55 0.35 -16.68 -4.71
N ARG A 56 0.45 -16.23 -3.45
CA ARG A 56 -0.56 -16.56 -2.44
C ARG A 56 -1.93 -16.05 -2.83
N ILE A 57 -2.03 -14.81 -3.30
CA ILE A 57 -3.33 -14.21 -3.67
C ILE A 57 -3.96 -14.99 -4.83
N ASN A 58 -3.15 -15.37 -5.82
CA ASN A 58 -3.57 -16.09 -7.03
C ASN A 58 -3.71 -17.62 -6.85
N GLY A 59 -3.25 -18.17 -5.73
CA GLY A 59 -3.30 -19.61 -5.46
C GLY A 59 -4.72 -20.19 -5.44
N GLY A 60 -4.81 -21.52 -5.54
CA GLY A 60 -6.07 -22.26 -5.53
C GLY A 60 -6.77 -22.27 -4.16
N PRO A 61 -7.95 -22.91 -4.06
CA PRO A 61 -8.74 -22.99 -2.82
C PRO A 61 -8.01 -23.69 -1.66
N GLU A 62 -7.02 -24.53 -1.93
CA GLU A 62 -6.14 -25.19 -0.98
C GLU A 62 -5.09 -24.24 -0.34
N ILE A 63 -4.75 -23.15 -1.04
CA ILE A 63 -3.76 -22.20 -0.54
C ILE A 63 -4.40 -21.26 0.47
N ARG A 64 -4.09 -21.46 1.75
CA ARG A 64 -4.65 -20.65 2.83
C ARG A 64 -4.41 -19.15 2.60
N GLY A 65 -5.51 -18.41 2.50
CA GLY A 65 -5.49 -16.96 2.31
C GLY A 65 -5.41 -16.49 0.86
N SER A 66 -5.41 -17.38 -0.12
CA SER A 66 -5.71 -17.04 -1.51
C SER A 66 -7.12 -16.49 -1.67
N VAL A 67 -7.39 -15.81 -2.79
CA VAL A 67 -8.74 -15.33 -3.11
C VAL A 67 -9.70 -16.51 -3.24
N ALA A 68 -9.28 -17.58 -3.92
CA ALA A 68 -10.09 -18.79 -4.07
C ALA A 68 -10.41 -19.44 -2.71
N ASN A 69 -9.43 -19.57 -1.81
CA ASN A 69 -9.62 -20.14 -0.48
C ASN A 69 -10.61 -19.32 0.36
N LEU A 70 -10.52 -17.99 0.30
CA LEU A 70 -11.43 -17.12 1.05
C LEU A 70 -12.86 -17.18 0.51
N LYS A 71 -13.03 -17.22 -0.81
CA LYS A 71 -14.34 -17.37 -1.45
C LYS A 71 -14.99 -18.72 -1.10
N ALA A 72 -14.24 -19.82 -1.22
CA ALA A 72 -14.73 -21.15 -0.85
C ALA A 72 -15.15 -21.22 0.63
N ARG A 73 -14.37 -20.61 1.53
CA ARG A 73 -14.73 -20.50 2.95
C ARG A 73 -15.96 -19.61 3.18
N ALA A 74 -16.13 -18.53 2.42
CA ALA A 74 -17.31 -17.69 2.53
C ALA A 74 -18.57 -18.48 2.13
N GLU A 75 -18.51 -19.25 1.05
CA GLU A 75 -19.59 -20.12 0.60
C GLU A 75 -19.95 -21.19 1.64
N ASP A 76 -18.95 -21.85 2.25
CA ASP A 76 -19.18 -22.79 3.35
C ASP A 76 -19.90 -22.14 4.54
N GLN A 77 -19.55 -20.90 4.89
CA GLN A 77 -20.23 -20.17 5.96
C GLN A 77 -21.67 -19.80 5.59
N ARG A 78 -21.95 -19.46 4.32
CA ARG A 78 -23.33 -19.22 3.86
C ARG A 78 -24.19 -20.47 3.96
N LYS A 79 -23.65 -21.65 3.60
CA LYS A 79 -24.35 -22.94 3.75
C LYS A 79 -24.72 -23.25 5.21
N LYS A 80 -23.98 -22.68 6.17
CA LYS A 80 -24.21 -22.81 7.61
C LYS A 80 -25.04 -21.65 8.20
N ASN A 81 -25.61 -20.79 7.37
CA ASN A 81 -26.33 -19.57 7.78
C ASN A 81 -25.48 -18.56 8.58
N HIS A 82 -24.15 -18.60 8.47
CA HIS A 82 -23.22 -17.67 9.12
C HIS A 82 -22.87 -16.49 8.21
N ASN A 83 -23.87 -15.69 7.83
CA ASN A 83 -23.73 -14.65 6.80
C ASN A 83 -22.69 -13.57 7.15
N ASP A 84 -22.62 -13.10 8.39
CA ASP A 84 -21.62 -12.09 8.80
C ASP A 84 -20.18 -12.58 8.62
N THR A 85 -19.93 -13.86 8.89
CA THR A 85 -18.61 -14.46 8.69
C THR A 85 -18.31 -14.61 7.20
N ALA A 86 -19.29 -15.03 6.41
CA ALA A 86 -19.15 -15.10 4.96
C ALA A 86 -18.80 -13.74 4.34
N ASP A 87 -19.47 -12.68 4.77
CA ASP A 87 -19.26 -11.33 4.24
C ASP A 87 -17.90 -10.75 4.64
N ARG A 88 -17.44 -11.03 5.87
CA ARG A 88 -16.07 -10.70 6.28
C ARG A 88 -15.01 -11.42 5.44
N LEU A 89 -15.25 -12.68 5.09
CA LEU A 89 -14.34 -13.46 4.24
C LEU A 89 -14.35 -12.92 2.80
N GLN A 90 -15.53 -12.59 2.28
CA GLN A 90 -15.70 -11.97 0.95
C GLN A 90 -14.95 -10.63 0.87
N LYS A 91 -15.21 -9.70 1.82
CA LYS A 91 -14.50 -8.41 1.88
C LYS A 91 -12.99 -8.56 1.94
N ARG A 92 -12.50 -9.61 2.61
CA ARG A 92 -11.06 -9.91 2.66
C ARG A 92 -10.55 -10.41 1.31
N ALA A 93 -11.32 -11.23 0.59
CA ALA A 93 -10.99 -11.67 -0.76
C ALA A 93 -10.92 -10.48 -1.72
N ASP A 94 -11.91 -9.61 -1.68
CA ASP A 94 -11.98 -8.42 -2.54
C ASP A 94 -10.80 -7.47 -2.26
N LYS A 95 -10.52 -7.21 -0.97
CA LYS A 95 -9.35 -6.41 -0.57
C LYS A 95 -8.04 -7.02 -1.08
N ARG A 96 -7.87 -8.33 -1.07
CA ARG A 96 -6.65 -8.98 -1.59
C ARG A 96 -6.55 -8.90 -3.10
N SER A 97 -7.65 -9.18 -3.80
CA SER A 97 -7.74 -9.03 -5.26
C SER A 97 -7.37 -7.60 -5.67
N GLY A 98 -7.90 -6.60 -4.96
CA GLY A 98 -7.60 -5.19 -5.23
C GLY A 98 -6.15 -4.76 -4.96
N ARG A 99 -5.33 -5.58 -4.28
CA ARG A 99 -3.90 -5.28 -4.06
C ARG A 99 -2.99 -5.81 -5.16
N LEU A 100 -3.48 -6.65 -6.07
CA LEU A 100 -2.67 -7.18 -7.17
C LEU A 100 -2.04 -6.08 -8.03
N PRO A 101 -2.76 -5.02 -8.45
CA PRO A 101 -2.14 -3.93 -9.21
C PRO A 101 -1.01 -3.22 -8.46
N GLU A 102 -1.18 -3.01 -7.15
CA GLU A 102 -0.14 -2.39 -6.30
C GLU A 102 1.10 -3.28 -6.17
N LEU A 103 0.92 -4.59 -6.03
CA LEU A 103 2.03 -5.55 -5.99
C LEU A 103 2.76 -5.62 -7.32
N THR A 104 2.04 -5.59 -8.44
CA THR A 104 2.63 -5.52 -9.79
C THR A 104 3.45 -4.25 -9.96
N ALA A 105 2.89 -3.10 -9.58
CA ALA A 105 3.59 -1.82 -9.65
C ALA A 105 4.83 -1.78 -8.72
N ALA A 106 4.73 -2.37 -7.53
CA ALA A 106 5.87 -2.49 -6.62
C ALA A 106 6.98 -3.35 -7.23
N LYS A 107 6.65 -4.51 -7.82
CA LYS A 107 7.63 -5.35 -8.51
C LYS A 107 8.33 -4.60 -9.66
N GLN A 108 7.56 -3.89 -10.49
CA GLN A 108 8.14 -3.10 -11.59
C GLN A 108 9.10 -2.02 -11.09
N LYS A 109 8.78 -1.35 -9.98
CA LYS A 109 9.68 -0.37 -9.35
C LYS A 109 10.96 -1.00 -8.82
N LEU A 110 10.85 -2.17 -8.17
CA LEU A 110 12.02 -2.91 -7.68
C LEU A 110 12.91 -3.36 -8.84
N ASP A 111 12.32 -3.90 -9.92
CA ASP A 111 13.06 -4.35 -11.10
C ASP A 111 13.74 -3.16 -11.82
N ALA A 112 13.04 -2.02 -11.95
CA ALA A 112 13.62 -0.81 -12.52
C ALA A 112 14.76 -0.24 -11.68
N PHE A 113 14.59 -0.22 -10.34
CA PHE A 113 15.65 0.19 -9.42
C PHE A 113 16.88 -0.74 -9.54
N ALA A 114 16.64 -2.05 -9.61
CA ALA A 114 17.70 -3.04 -9.81
C ALA A 114 18.51 -2.74 -11.07
N GLY A 115 17.82 -2.59 -12.22
CA GLY A 115 18.47 -2.33 -13.50
C GLY A 115 19.23 -1.01 -13.56
N ALA A 116 18.75 0.03 -12.86
CA ALA A 116 19.38 1.35 -12.85
C ALA A 116 20.56 1.46 -11.87
N HIS A 117 20.48 0.81 -10.71
CA HIS A 117 21.39 1.11 -9.59
C HIS A 117 22.17 -0.10 -9.07
N CYS A 118 21.66 -1.31 -9.28
CA CYS A 118 22.29 -2.54 -8.83
C CYS A 118 22.91 -3.25 -10.02
N LYS A 119 24.13 -2.86 -10.41
CA LYS A 119 24.90 -3.64 -11.39
C LYS A 119 25.06 -5.05 -10.83
N ALA A 120 24.71 -6.07 -11.62
CA ALA A 120 25.12 -7.43 -11.34
C ALA A 120 26.65 -7.41 -11.21
N GLY A 121 27.17 -7.78 -10.03
CA GLY A 121 28.60 -7.93 -9.83
C GLY A 121 29.16 -8.75 -10.98
N LYS A 122 30.10 -8.16 -11.72
CA LYS A 122 31.00 -8.94 -12.58
C LYS A 122 32.04 -9.60 -11.71
#